data_AF-A0A954FKB9-F1
#
_entry.id   AF-A0A954FKB9-F1
#
_cell.length_a   1.000
_cell.length_b   1.000
_cell.length_c   1.000
_cell.angle_alpha   90.00
_cell.angle_beta   90.00
_cell.angle_gamma   90.00
#
_symmetry.space_group_name_H-M   'P 1'
#
loop_
_entity.id
_entity.type
_entity.pdbx_description
1 polymer ?
#
loop_
_entity_poly.entity_id
_entity_poly.type
_entity_poly.pdbx_seq_one_letter_code
_entity_poly.pdbx_strand_id
1 'polypeptide(L)'
;MCQLAAPSRIPENPADVRSLEQLRVFVHVALCRKENLLEHHFPMSELELRQNGTRCGYQFVLHGPRSVKLAAVWSSASNEVLLYDATGNRYGRIRLPHKVA
;
A
#
# COMPACT_ATOMS: atom_id res chain seq x y z
N MET A 1 -28.17 -5.41 10.84
CA MET A 1 -27.89 -4.77 9.54
C MET A 1 -26.97 -3.58 9.80
N CYS A 2 -25.67 -3.69 9.55
CA CYS A 2 -24.74 -2.58 9.73
C CYS A 2 -23.85 -2.43 8.49
N GLN A 3 -24.13 -1.31 7.80
CA GLN A 3 -23.24 -0.47 6.99
C GLN A 3 -22.61 -1.09 5.73
N LEU A 4 -23.28 -0.85 4.59
CA LEU A 4 -22.57 -0.54 3.36
C LEU A 4 -21.77 0.74 3.59
N ALA A 5 -20.45 0.61 3.72
CA ALA A 5 -19.56 1.72 3.44
C ALA A 5 -19.71 2.05 1.95
N ALA A 6 -19.96 3.32 1.63
CA ALA A 6 -20.00 3.85 0.27
C ALA A 6 -18.76 3.39 -0.53
N PRO A 7 -18.81 3.35 -1.88
CA PRO A 7 -17.61 3.15 -2.68
C PRO A 7 -16.72 4.38 -2.49
N SER A 8 -15.88 4.36 -1.46
CA SER A 8 -14.80 5.30 -1.25
C SER A 8 -13.90 5.15 -2.46
N ARG A 9 -13.94 6.15 -3.34
CA ARG A 9 -13.16 6.29 -4.57
C ARG A 9 -11.78 5.68 -4.36
N ILE A 10 -11.57 4.46 -4.85
CA ILE A 10 -10.30 3.76 -4.73
C ILE A 10 -9.29 4.64 -5.47
N PRO A 11 -8.24 5.14 -4.80
CA PRO A 11 -7.18 5.83 -5.51
C PRO A 11 -6.53 4.79 -6.44
N GLU A 12 -6.83 4.88 -7.72
CA GLU A 12 -6.18 4.08 -8.76
C GLU A 12 -4.96 4.81 -9.31
N ASN A 13 -4.98 6.14 -9.22
CA ASN A 13 -3.91 7.02 -9.65
C ASN A 13 -3.11 7.52 -8.43
N PRO A 14 -1.77 7.50 -8.46
CA PRO A 14 -0.96 8.12 -7.41
C PRO A 14 -1.31 9.59 -7.12
N ALA A 15 -1.89 10.32 -8.09
CA ALA A 15 -2.34 11.71 -7.90
C ALA A 15 -3.53 11.88 -6.94
N ASP A 16 -4.28 10.82 -6.69
CA ASP A 16 -5.42 10.85 -5.78
C ASP A 16 -5.02 10.60 -4.32
N VAL A 17 -3.77 10.18 -4.08
CA VAL A 17 -3.26 9.85 -2.75
C VAL A 17 -2.82 11.13 -2.02
N ARG A 18 -3.57 11.50 -0.98
CA ARG A 18 -3.35 12.69 -0.12
C ARG A 18 -3.17 12.33 1.36
N SER A 19 -3.69 11.19 1.79
CA SER A 19 -3.65 10.75 3.19
C SER A 19 -3.11 9.33 3.33
N LEU A 20 -2.67 8.96 4.54
CA LEU A 20 -2.19 7.61 4.83
C LEU A 20 -3.27 6.54 4.57
N GLU A 21 -4.53 6.86 4.82
CA GLU A 21 -5.65 5.95 4.52
C GLU A 21 -5.81 5.72 3.02
N GLN A 22 -5.68 6.78 2.20
CA GLN A 22 -5.70 6.64 0.75
C GLN A 22 -4.48 5.87 0.24
N LEU A 23 -3.32 6.09 0.86
CA LEU A 23 -2.11 5.34 0.55
C LEU A 23 -2.27 3.84 0.84
N ARG A 24 -2.88 3.50 1.98
CA ARG A 24 -3.20 2.11 2.35
C ARG A 24 -4.07 1.45 1.29
N VAL A 25 -5.16 2.10 0.88
CA VAL A 25 -6.07 1.56 -0.16
C VAL A 25 -5.35 1.44 -1.50
N PHE A 26 -4.60 2.47 -1.91
CA PHE A 26 -3.82 2.49 -3.14
C PHE A 26 -2.83 1.30 -3.20
N VAL A 27 -2.06 1.10 -2.12
CA VAL A 27 -1.09 0.02 -2.02
C VAL A 27 -1.77 -1.34 -2.04
N HIS A 28 -2.86 -1.52 -1.30
CA HIS A 28 -3.62 -2.77 -1.26
C HIS A 28 -4.04 -3.20 -2.67
N VAL A 29 -4.67 -2.30 -3.40
CA VAL A 29 -5.13 -2.54 -4.77
C VAL A 29 -3.96 -2.78 -5.73
N ALA A 30 -2.88 -1.99 -5.62
CA ALA A 30 -1.70 -2.18 -6.45
C ALA A 30 -1.06 -3.57 -6.26
N LEU A 31 -0.98 -4.06 -5.02
CA LEU A 31 -0.47 -5.39 -4.72
C LEU A 31 -1.43 -6.49 -5.17
N CYS A 32 -2.75 -6.34 -4.96
CA CYS A 32 -3.74 -7.28 -5.46
C CYS A 32 -3.67 -7.45 -6.99
N ARG A 33 -3.61 -6.34 -7.73
CA ARG A 33 -3.53 -6.35 -9.20
C ARG A 33 -2.27 -7.04 -9.72
N LYS A 34 -1.14 -6.90 -9.02
CA LYS A 34 0.14 -7.52 -9.41
C LYS A 34 0.05 -9.04 -9.55
N GLU A 35 -0.64 -9.71 -8.62
CA GLU A 35 -0.78 -11.18 -8.60
C GLU A 35 -2.19 -11.64 -9.03
N ASN A 36 -2.96 -10.75 -9.66
CA ASN A 36 -4.36 -11.00 -10.06
C ASN A 36 -5.22 -11.57 -8.93
N LEU A 37 -5.03 -11.02 -7.73
CA LEU A 37 -5.78 -11.36 -6.53
C LEU A 37 -7.09 -10.55 -6.49
N LEU A 38 -8.13 -11.16 -5.95
CA LEU A 38 -9.38 -10.45 -5.65
C LEU A 38 -9.10 -9.30 -4.67
N GLU A 39 -9.40 -8.09 -5.11
CA GLU A 39 -9.28 -6.86 -4.32
C GLU A 39 -10.13 -7.01 -3.04
N HIS A 40 -9.62 -6.48 -1.93
CA HIS A 40 -10.27 -6.51 -0.59
C HIS A 40 -10.54 -7.89 0.05
N HIS A 41 -10.22 -9.01 -0.61
CA HIS A 41 -10.38 -10.35 -0.04
C HIS A 41 -9.20 -10.83 0.81
N PHE A 42 -8.07 -10.12 0.76
CA PHE A 42 -6.83 -10.50 1.43
C PHE A 42 -6.44 -9.46 2.49
N PRO A 43 -6.08 -9.91 3.70
CA PRO A 43 -5.67 -8.99 4.77
C PRO A 43 -4.31 -8.38 4.45
N MET A 44 -4.11 -7.15 4.91
CA MET A 44 -2.84 -6.45 4.81
C MET A 44 -2.39 -5.99 6.19
N SER A 45 -1.13 -6.25 6.53
CA SER A 45 -0.50 -5.77 7.75
C SER A 45 0.29 -4.50 7.47
N GLU A 46 0.34 -3.62 8.47
CA GLU A 46 1.04 -2.35 8.43
C GLU A 46 2.10 -2.30 9.53
N LEU A 47 3.28 -1.83 9.18
CA LEU A 47 4.37 -1.59 10.11
C LEU A 47 4.88 -0.16 9.92
N GLU A 48 4.81 0.63 11.00
CA GLU A 48 5.38 1.97 11.01
C GLU A 48 6.91 1.90 10.99
N LEU A 49 7.54 2.60 10.06
CA LEU A 49 8.98 2.72 9.98
C LEU A 49 9.41 4.00 10.70
N ARG A 50 10.36 3.85 11.62
CA ARG A 50 10.95 4.96 12.37
C ARG A 50 12.45 5.04 12.12
N GLN A 51 12.95 6.25 11.90
CA GLN A 51 14.37 6.56 11.83
C GLN A 51 14.67 7.65 12.86
N ASN A 52 15.65 7.42 13.74
CA ASN A 52 16.01 8.34 14.82
C ASN A 52 14.79 8.81 15.66
N GLY A 53 13.86 7.90 15.96
CA GLY A 53 12.64 8.19 16.72
C GLY A 53 11.54 8.93 15.95
N THR A 54 11.79 9.35 14.70
CA THR A 54 10.81 10.03 13.85
C THR A 54 10.20 9.06 12.85
N ARG A 55 8.88 9.13 12.62
CA ARG A 55 8.19 8.35 11.57
C ARG A 55 8.76 8.72 10.21
N CYS A 56 9.37 7.75 9.52
CA CYS A 56 9.96 7.96 8.21
C CYS A 56 9.18 7.26 7.09
N GLY A 57 8.24 6.37 7.41
CA GLY A 57 7.48 5.65 6.40
C GLY A 57 6.57 4.56 6.96
N TYR A 58 6.03 3.74 6.07
CA TYR A 58 5.27 2.54 6.40
C TYR A 58 5.67 1.39 5.48
N GLN A 59 5.71 0.19 6.05
CA GLN A 59 5.73 -1.05 5.31
C GLN A 59 4.33 -1.67 5.34
N PHE A 60 3.87 -2.09 4.17
CA PHE A 60 2.62 -2.80 3.97
C PHE A 60 2.93 -4.21 3.49
N VAL A 61 2.24 -5.21 4.04
CA VAL A 61 2.39 -6.61 3.63
C VAL A 61 1.02 -7.21 3.36
N LEU A 62 0.73 -7.51 2.11
CA LEU A 62 -0.49 -8.20 1.69
C LEU A 62 -0.29 -9.71 1.80
N HIS A 63 -1.18 -10.38 2.53
CA HIS A 63 -1.15 -11.83 2.74
C HIS A 63 -2.09 -12.52 1.75
N GLY A 64 -1.52 -12.99 0.64
CA GLY A 64 -2.23 -13.72 -0.40
C GLY A 64 -2.48 -15.20 -0.05
N PRO A 65 -3.12 -15.94 -0.95
CA PRO A 65 -3.36 -17.37 -0.78
C PRO A 65 -2.05 -18.15 -0.83
N ARG A 66 -2.03 -19.35 -0.25
CA ARG A 66 -0.88 -20.29 -0.34
C ARG A 66 0.46 -19.67 0.12
N SER A 67 0.41 -18.87 1.19
CA SER A 67 1.58 -18.20 1.78
C SER A 67 2.27 -17.15 0.90
N VAL A 68 1.61 -16.68 -0.17
CA VAL A 68 2.10 -15.54 -0.97
C VAL A 68 2.11 -14.28 -0.11
N LYS A 69 3.24 -13.56 -0.12
CA LYS A 69 3.39 -12.30 0.61
C LYS A 69 3.92 -11.23 -0.33
N LEU A 70 3.09 -10.23 -0.61
CA LEU A 70 3.50 -9.07 -1.39
C LEU A 70 3.78 -7.93 -0.42
N ALA A 71 4.79 -7.12 -0.72
CA ALA A 71 5.14 -6.02 0.16
C ALA A 71 5.23 -4.69 -0.59
N ALA A 72 4.94 -3.62 0.12
CA ALA A 72 5.23 -2.27 -0.33
C ALA A 72 5.85 -1.47 0.81
N VAL A 73 6.76 -0.56 0.46
CA VAL A 73 7.38 0.35 1.42
C VAL A 73 7.17 1.77 0.93
N TRP A 74 6.48 2.58 1.72
CA TRP A 74 6.39 4.01 1.49
C TRP A 74 7.40 4.76 2.34
N SER A 75 8.14 5.68 1.70
CA SER A 75 9.07 6.61 2.35
C SER A 75 8.47 8.00 2.35
N SER A 76 8.28 8.59 3.54
CA SER A 76 7.84 9.98 3.70
C SER A 76 8.89 11.00 3.23
N ALA A 77 10.17 10.62 3.27
CA ALA A 77 11.27 11.49 2.86
C ALA A 77 11.32 11.71 1.34
N SER A 78 11.16 10.63 0.56
CA SER A 78 11.11 10.71 -0.90
C SER A 78 9.69 10.84 -1.47
N ASN A 79 8.68 10.56 -0.64
CA ASN A 79 7.27 10.45 -1.03
C ASN A 79 7.07 9.44 -2.16
N GLU A 80 7.72 8.28 -2.04
CA GLU A 80 7.69 7.20 -3.02
C GLU A 80 7.26 5.89 -2.36
N VAL A 81 6.55 5.07 -3.13
CA VAL A 81 6.18 3.70 -2.78
C VAL A 81 7.06 2.75 -3.59
N LEU A 82 7.78 1.88 -2.91
CA LEU A 82 8.56 0.79 -3.48
C LEU A 82 7.72 -0.48 -3.39
N LEU A 83 7.59 -1.21 -4.50
CA LEU A 83 6.76 -2.41 -4.60
C LEU A 83 7.63 -3.66 -4.75
N TYR A 84 7.33 -4.68 -3.95
CA TYR A 84 8.06 -5.94 -3.87
C TYR A 84 7.12 -7.12 -4.13
N ASP A 85 7.60 -8.08 -4.92
CA ASP A 85 6.85 -9.29 -5.24
C ASP A 85 7.00 -10.35 -4.15
N ALA A 86 6.36 -11.51 -4.36
CA ALA A 86 6.40 -12.64 -3.44
C ALA A 86 7.79 -13.24 -3.23
N THR A 87 8.74 -12.95 -4.14
CA THR A 87 10.13 -13.40 -4.05
C THR A 87 11.04 -12.38 -3.36
N GLY A 88 10.49 -11.24 -2.94
CA GLY A 88 11.25 -10.14 -2.35
C GLY A 88 11.95 -9.25 -3.37
N ASN A 89 11.69 -9.45 -4.66
CA ASN A 89 12.27 -8.61 -5.72
C ASN A 89 11.46 -7.33 -5.88
N ARG A 90 12.16 -6.20 -5.98
CA ARG A 90 11.52 -4.91 -6.26
C ARG A 90 11.14 -4.87 -7.74
N TYR A 91 9.84 -4.86 -8.02
CA TYR A 91 9.34 -4.80 -9.39
C TYR A 91 8.83 -3.42 -9.79
N GLY A 92 8.63 -2.52 -8.83
CA GLY A 92 8.01 -1.23 -9.11
C GLY A 92 8.42 -0.13 -8.15
N ARG A 93 8.29 1.10 -8.65
CA ARG A 93 8.40 2.33 -7.87
C ARG A 93 7.35 3.31 -8.34
N ILE A 94 6.60 3.89 -7.41
CA ILE A 94 5.55 4.87 -7.68
C ILE A 94 5.87 6.12 -6.89
N ARG A 95 6.04 7.25 -7.58
CA ARG A 95 6.21 8.55 -6.93
C ARG A 95 4.84 9.18 -6.70
N LEU A 96 4.57 9.56 -5.46
CA LEU A 96 3.34 10.26 -5.11
C LEU A 96 3.55 11.76 -5.39
N PRO A 97 2.73 12.40 -6.23
CA PRO A 97 2.87 13.82 -6.57
C PRO A 97 2.49 14.74 -5.40
N HIS A 98 1.74 14.23 -4.42
CA HIS A 98 1.29 14.99 -3.26
C HIS A 98 1.78 14.36 -1.98
N LYS A 99 2.21 15.18 -1.02
CA LYS A 99 2.69 14.71 0.26
C LYS A 99 1.55 14.02 1.02
N VAL A 100 1.86 12.83 1.53
CA VAL A 100 0.99 12.11 2.44
C VAL A 100 1.30 12.56 3.87
N ALA A 101 0.31 13.14 4.53
CA ALA A 101 0.38 13.57 5.93
C ALA A 101 0.10 12.41 6.89
#